data_AF-A0A8S1IMS9-F1
#
_entry.id   AF-A0A8S1IMS9-F1
#
_cell.length_a   1.000
_cell.length_b   1.000
_cell.length_c   1.000
_cell.angle_alpha   90.00
_cell.angle_beta   90.00
_cell.angle_gamma   90.00
#
_symmetry.space_group_name_H-M   'P 1'
#
loop_
_entity.id
_entity.type
_entity.pdbx_description
1 polymer ?
#
loop_
_entity_poly.entity_id
_entity_poly.type
_entity_poly.pdbx_seq_one_letter_code
_entity_poly.pdbx_strand_id
1 'polypeptide(L)'
;MLDAVDAPSFNLAAVLWETLSEVPLSERARLLDVLAARDIVKLWRIAGERYEAAGRGKWGVPGHAVADDFPEEPGEVSTFDGKAALAWFPWFGVDRFKKCFFLDSSYNLFGHLVVNRGPLGELLYPTYFQASCDLATIPATGEVADIRLDYLPVNKLNLKEELPIAGWRPPGDPRFPFGGGLVDYMRVVAPGVYVGVGWKAPKKKRDLGRRFLYFVLVKRVAD
;
A
#
# COMPACT_ATOMS: atom_id res chain seq x y z
N MET A 1 33.06 -32.74 14.15
CA MET A 1 31.89 -31.87 14.21
C MET A 1 32.07 -30.87 13.08
N LEU A 2 31.57 -31.22 11.89
CA LEU A 2 31.60 -30.33 10.73
C LEU A 2 30.29 -29.55 10.79
N ASP A 3 30.39 -28.28 11.19
CA ASP A 3 29.26 -27.38 11.12
C ASP A 3 28.87 -27.26 9.65
N ALA A 4 27.63 -27.66 9.35
CA ALA A 4 27.05 -27.46 8.04
C ALA A 4 27.01 -25.95 7.81
N VAL A 5 27.87 -25.46 6.92
CA VAL A 5 27.73 -24.13 6.34
C VAL A 5 26.43 -24.17 5.56
N ASP A 6 25.36 -23.62 6.13
CA ASP A 6 24.11 -23.40 5.42
C ASP A 6 24.45 -22.65 4.12
N ALA A 7 24.12 -23.27 2.99
CA ALA A 7 24.19 -22.57 1.71
C ALA A 7 23.39 -21.26 1.84
N PRO A 8 23.88 -20.12 1.32
CA PRO A 8 23.10 -18.89 1.36
C PRO A 8 21.75 -19.18 0.71
N SER A 9 20.70 -19.19 1.53
CA SER A 9 19.34 -19.44 1.07
C SER A 9 18.99 -18.31 0.13
N PHE A 10 18.83 -18.63 -1.15
CA PHE A 10 18.46 -17.65 -2.16
C PHE A 10 17.14 -16.99 -1.74
N ASN A 11 17.20 -15.70 -1.40
CA ASN A 11 16.05 -14.90 -1.01
C ASN A 11 15.75 -13.88 -2.10
N LEU A 12 14.74 -14.18 -2.93
CA LEU A 12 14.39 -13.35 -4.08
C LEU A 12 13.95 -11.93 -3.66
N ALA A 13 13.39 -11.80 -2.45
CA ALA A 13 12.99 -10.50 -1.92
C ALA A 13 14.20 -9.62 -1.56
N ALA A 14 15.28 -10.21 -1.06
CA ALA A 14 16.53 -9.49 -0.79
C ALA A 14 17.17 -9.02 -2.11
N VAL A 15 17.25 -9.90 -3.11
CA VAL A 15 17.75 -9.56 -4.45
C VAL A 15 16.93 -8.43 -5.07
N LEU A 16 15.60 -8.50 -4.96
CA LEU A 16 14.71 -7.48 -5.49
C LEU A 16 14.88 -6.14 -4.79
N TRP A 17 15.04 -6.15 -3.46
CA TRP A 17 15.32 -4.95 -2.67
C TRP A 17 16.60 -4.27 -3.14
N GLU A 18 17.72 -5.01 -3.22
CA GLU A 18 19.01 -4.48 -3.64
C GLU A 18 18.92 -3.90 -5.05
N THR A 19 18.40 -4.68 -6.00
CA THR A 19 18.29 -4.28 -7.41
C THR A 19 17.44 -3.03 -7.59
N LEU A 20 16.28 -2.95 -6.94
CA LEU A 20 15.40 -1.79 -7.08
C LEU A 20 15.91 -0.58 -6.30
N SER A 21 16.66 -0.78 -5.22
CA SER A 21 17.26 0.31 -4.44
C SER A 21 18.32 1.08 -5.23
N GLU A 22 19.00 0.43 -6.17
CA GLU A 22 19.97 1.06 -7.10
C GLU A 22 19.29 1.89 -8.20
N VAL A 23 18.04 1.58 -8.57
CA VAL A 23 17.29 2.34 -9.58
C VAL A 23 16.85 3.69 -8.99
N PRO A 24 17.12 4.85 -9.62
CA PRO A 24 16.64 6.14 -9.12
C PRO A 24 15.12 6.18 -8.97
N LEU A 25 14.60 6.84 -7.92
CA LEU A 25 13.16 6.88 -7.63
C LEU A 25 12.33 7.42 -8.81
N SER A 26 12.85 8.41 -9.54
CA SER A 26 12.24 8.97 -10.75
C SER A 26 12.03 7.94 -11.87
N GLU A 27 12.87 6.90 -11.93
CA GLU A 27 12.80 5.84 -12.92
C GLU A 27 11.92 4.66 -12.46
N ARG A 28 11.74 4.48 -11.15
CA ARG A 28 10.89 3.40 -10.58
C ARG A 28 9.44 3.53 -11.02
N ALA A 29 8.98 4.71 -11.42
CA ALA A 29 7.65 4.91 -11.99
C ALA A 29 7.39 4.00 -13.19
N ARG A 30 8.41 3.60 -13.97
CA ARG A 30 8.28 2.66 -15.09
C ARG A 30 7.77 1.27 -14.67
N LEU A 31 7.94 0.87 -13.41
CA LEU A 31 7.37 -0.37 -12.86
C LEU A 31 5.85 -0.43 -13.07
N LEU A 32 5.20 0.72 -12.97
CA LEU A 32 3.78 0.88 -13.19
C LEU A 32 3.40 0.51 -14.63
N ASP A 33 4.25 0.73 -15.63
CA ASP A 33 3.97 0.39 -17.02
C ASP A 33 4.30 -1.06 -17.36
N VAL A 34 5.44 -1.56 -16.87
CA VAL A 34 5.96 -2.89 -17.25
C VAL A 34 5.30 -4.06 -16.51
N LEU A 35 4.86 -3.87 -15.27
CA LEU A 35 4.29 -4.96 -14.48
C LEU A 35 2.88 -5.32 -14.96
N ALA A 36 2.66 -6.57 -15.38
CA ALA A 36 1.32 -7.08 -15.62
C ALA A 36 0.63 -7.45 -14.29
N ALA A 37 -0.69 -7.65 -14.32
CA ALA A 37 -1.46 -8.02 -13.13
C ALA A 37 -0.88 -9.26 -12.41
N ARG A 38 -0.45 -10.28 -13.17
CA ARG A 38 0.19 -11.49 -12.62
C ARG A 38 1.52 -11.20 -11.92
N ASP A 39 2.26 -10.18 -12.37
CA ASP A 39 3.56 -9.84 -11.81
C ASP A 39 3.38 -9.11 -10.48
N ILE A 40 2.35 -8.28 -10.34
CA ILE A 40 1.96 -7.66 -9.06
C ILE A 40 1.57 -8.74 -8.03
N VAL A 41 0.83 -9.78 -8.44
CA VAL A 41 0.48 -10.90 -7.54
C VAL A 41 1.73 -11.66 -7.09
N LYS A 42 2.67 -11.92 -8.01
CA LYS A 42 3.95 -12.55 -7.68
C LYS A 42 4.79 -11.67 -6.75
N LEU A 43 4.81 -10.37 -7.01
CA LEU A 43 5.53 -9.38 -6.20
C LEU A 43 5.07 -9.41 -4.74
N TRP A 44 3.77 -9.53 -4.49
CA TRP A 44 3.23 -9.71 -3.13
C TRP A 44 3.82 -10.94 -2.43
N ARG A 45 3.87 -12.08 -3.14
CA ARG A 45 4.41 -13.33 -2.60
C ARG A 45 5.90 -13.20 -2.30
N ILE A 46 6.67 -12.70 -3.26
CA ILE A 46 8.12 -12.50 -3.13
C ILE A 46 8.41 -11.58 -1.94
N ALA A 47 7.76 -10.41 -1.87
CA ALA A 47 7.95 -9.48 -0.73
C ALA A 47 7.62 -10.14 0.62
N GLY A 48 6.72 -11.14 0.64
CA GLY A 48 6.36 -11.91 1.83
C GLY A 48 7.46 -12.85 2.34
N GLU A 49 8.33 -13.36 1.46
CA GLU A 49 9.42 -14.29 1.81
C GLU A 49 10.39 -13.68 2.85
N ARG A 50 10.46 -12.34 2.91
CA ARG A 50 11.23 -11.60 3.92
C ARG A 50 10.81 -11.94 5.35
N TYR A 51 9.52 -12.16 5.61
CA TYR A 51 9.03 -12.44 6.97
C TYR A 51 9.18 -13.91 7.35
N GLU A 52 9.19 -14.81 6.36
CA GLU A 52 9.37 -16.24 6.57
C GLU A 52 10.83 -16.54 6.93
N ALA A 53 11.79 -15.92 6.23
CA ALA A 53 13.21 -16.05 6.52
C ALA A 53 13.63 -15.40 7.86
N ALA A 54 12.95 -14.33 8.26
CA ALA A 54 13.26 -13.55 9.47
C ALA A 54 12.64 -14.10 10.77
N GLY A 55 11.78 -15.12 10.69
CA GLY A 55 11.02 -15.61 11.85
C GLY A 55 10.09 -14.55 12.43
N ARG A 56 9.14 -14.00 11.65
CA ARG A 56 8.08 -13.05 12.07
C ARG A 56 8.52 -11.77 12.82
N GLY A 57 9.81 -11.57 13.10
CA GLY A 57 10.36 -10.35 13.67
C GLY A 57 10.40 -9.22 12.65
N LYS A 58 10.40 -7.96 13.12
CA LYS A 58 10.65 -6.78 12.28
C LYS A 58 12.06 -6.89 11.69
N TRP A 59 12.20 -7.44 10.48
CA TRP A 59 13.35 -7.09 9.65
C TRP A 59 13.06 -5.70 9.08
N GLY A 60 13.49 -4.67 9.81
CA GLY A 60 13.60 -3.32 9.25
C GLY A 60 14.52 -3.40 8.06
N VAL A 61 14.08 -2.92 6.90
CA VAL A 61 14.90 -3.10 5.70
C VAL A 61 16.23 -2.38 5.91
N PRO A 62 17.38 -3.00 5.56
CA PRO A 62 18.67 -2.43 5.92
C PRO A 62 18.78 -0.98 5.46
N GLY A 63 18.96 -0.08 6.43
CA GLY A 63 19.11 1.35 6.17
C GLY A 63 17.87 2.10 5.71
N HIS A 64 16.66 1.52 5.82
CA HIS A 64 15.40 2.20 5.43
C HIS A 64 14.28 1.92 6.42
N ALA A 65 13.81 2.98 7.10
CA ALA A 65 12.57 2.87 7.86
C ALA A 65 11.40 3.11 6.92
N VAL A 66 10.36 2.27 7.02
CA VAL A 66 9.15 2.42 6.19
C VAL A 66 8.51 3.80 6.37
N ALA A 67 8.67 4.42 7.54
CA ALA A 67 8.21 5.77 7.83
C ALA A 67 8.86 6.85 6.94
N ASP A 68 10.11 6.66 6.50
CA ASP A 68 10.89 7.63 5.70
C ASP A 68 10.25 7.91 4.32
N ASP A 69 9.34 7.05 3.88
CA ASP A 69 8.61 7.21 2.63
C ASP A 69 7.35 8.08 2.78
N PHE A 70 6.90 8.37 4.00
CA PHE A 70 5.70 9.13 4.32
C PHE A 70 6.04 10.57 4.77
N PRO A 71 5.04 11.46 4.88
CA PRO A 71 5.26 12.83 5.35
C PRO A 71 5.78 12.83 6.79
N GLU A 72 6.67 13.76 7.10
CA GLU A 72 7.25 13.91 8.45
C GLU A 72 6.51 14.99 9.25
N GLU A 73 6.01 16.02 8.57
CA GLU A 73 5.33 17.15 9.20
C GLU A 73 3.90 17.38 8.70
N PRO A 74 2.99 17.90 9.56
CA PRO A 74 1.66 18.35 9.13
C PRO A 74 1.75 19.40 8.01
N GLY A 75 0.92 19.21 6.98
CA GLY A 75 0.93 20.05 5.77
C GLY A 75 1.76 19.48 4.62
N GLU A 76 2.66 18.54 4.88
CA GLU A 76 3.34 17.78 3.82
C GLU A 76 2.44 16.70 3.23
N VAL A 77 2.63 16.41 1.94
CA VAL A 77 1.90 15.36 1.23
C VAL A 77 2.84 14.48 0.43
N SER A 78 2.89 13.19 0.78
CA SER A 78 3.60 12.17 0.01
C SER A 78 2.62 11.53 -0.97
N THR A 79 2.88 11.64 -2.26
CA THR A 79 2.02 11.08 -3.30
C THR A 79 2.63 9.81 -3.87
N PHE A 80 1.80 8.78 -4.04
CA PHE A 80 2.15 7.53 -4.68
C PHE A 80 1.26 7.29 -5.89
N ASP A 81 1.88 7.00 -7.03
CA ASP A 81 1.19 6.53 -8.23
C ASP A 81 1.01 5.00 -8.13
N GLY A 82 -0.18 4.52 -8.50
CA GLY A 82 -0.61 3.15 -8.26
C GLY A 82 -1.13 2.41 -9.48
N LYS A 83 -0.99 1.08 -9.46
CA LYS A 83 -1.61 0.16 -10.43
C LYS A 83 -2.26 -1.03 -9.73
N ALA A 84 -3.54 -1.27 -10.01
CA ALA A 84 -4.28 -2.41 -9.51
C ALA A 84 -4.13 -3.62 -10.45
N ALA A 85 -3.99 -4.82 -9.89
CA ALA A 85 -3.93 -6.08 -10.62
C ALA A 85 -5.33 -6.53 -11.08
N LEU A 86 -5.92 -5.80 -12.03
CA LEU A 86 -7.24 -6.11 -12.59
C LEU A 86 -7.09 -6.95 -13.86
N ALA A 87 -7.34 -8.25 -13.75
CA ALA A 87 -7.19 -9.19 -14.87
C ALA A 87 -8.25 -9.04 -15.98
N TRP A 88 -9.34 -8.31 -15.73
CA TRP A 88 -10.54 -8.33 -16.59
C TRP A 88 -10.75 -7.10 -17.48
N PHE A 89 -9.96 -6.02 -17.36
CA PHE A 89 -10.18 -4.78 -18.15
C PHE A 89 -8.89 -4.02 -18.52
N PRO A 90 -7.93 -4.64 -19.23
CA PRO A 90 -6.71 -3.94 -19.66
C PRO A 90 -6.95 -2.84 -20.72
N TRP A 91 -8.14 -2.72 -21.33
CA TRP A 91 -8.39 -1.79 -22.43
C TRP A 91 -8.87 -0.37 -22.06
N PHE A 92 -9.12 -0.05 -20.79
CA PHE A 92 -9.66 1.26 -20.40
C PHE A 92 -8.84 2.07 -19.39
N GLY A 93 -7.62 1.63 -19.03
CA GLY A 93 -6.72 2.39 -18.13
C GLY A 93 -7.28 2.66 -16.72
N VAL A 94 -8.29 1.89 -16.30
CA VAL A 94 -8.99 2.03 -15.01
C VAL A 94 -8.25 1.38 -13.83
N ASP A 95 -7.08 0.81 -14.09
CA ASP A 95 -6.20 0.20 -13.08
C ASP A 95 -5.29 1.22 -12.41
N ARG A 96 -5.22 2.46 -12.93
CA ARG A 96 -4.43 3.56 -12.36
C ARG A 96 -5.18 4.30 -11.27
N PHE A 97 -4.45 4.64 -10.22
CA PHE A 97 -4.94 5.46 -9.12
C PHE A 97 -3.76 6.16 -8.44
N LYS A 98 -4.04 7.09 -7.52
CA LYS A 98 -3.03 7.65 -6.63
C LYS A 98 -3.45 7.47 -5.18
N LYS A 99 -2.48 7.33 -4.30
CA LYS A 99 -2.67 7.48 -2.86
C LYS A 99 -1.80 8.61 -2.37
N CYS A 100 -2.42 9.60 -1.77
CA CYS A 100 -1.74 10.69 -1.11
C CYS A 100 -1.77 10.42 0.39
N PHE A 101 -0.66 10.62 1.07
CA PHE A 101 -0.52 10.46 2.51
C PHE A 101 -0.20 11.82 3.13
N PHE A 102 -0.74 12.09 4.31
CA PHE A 102 -0.58 13.35 5.04
C PHE A 102 -0.77 13.12 6.54
N LEU A 103 -0.22 14.01 7.34
CA LEU A 103 -0.39 14.02 8.80
C LEU A 103 -1.46 15.04 9.20
N ASP A 104 -2.26 14.72 10.22
CA ASP A 104 -3.00 15.74 10.97
C ASP A 104 -2.08 16.44 11.99
N SER A 105 -2.56 17.49 12.65
CA SER A 105 -1.79 18.20 13.71
C SER A 105 -1.40 17.33 14.91
N SER A 106 -2.01 16.16 15.06
CA SER A 106 -1.68 15.18 16.08
C SER A 106 -0.70 14.11 15.58
N TYR A 107 -0.09 14.31 14.41
CA TYR A 107 0.84 13.40 13.76
C TYR A 107 0.23 12.01 13.47
N ASN A 108 -1.08 11.93 13.32
CA ASN A 108 -1.73 10.73 12.83
C ASN A 108 -1.63 10.68 11.30
N LEU A 109 -1.19 9.54 10.78
CA LEU A 109 -1.07 9.33 9.34
C LEU A 109 -2.43 8.99 8.72
N PHE A 110 -2.84 9.82 7.78
CA PHE A 110 -4.01 9.62 6.94
C PHE A 110 -3.62 9.53 5.48
N GLY A 111 -4.58 9.15 4.66
CA GLY A 111 -4.44 9.34 3.23
C GLY A 111 -5.75 9.46 2.49
N HIS A 112 -5.61 9.90 1.25
CA HIS A 112 -6.68 10.15 0.29
C HIS A 112 -6.43 9.31 -0.95
N LEU A 113 -7.43 8.54 -1.36
CA LEU A 113 -7.40 7.72 -2.57
C LEU A 113 -8.00 8.51 -3.74
N VAL A 114 -7.16 8.82 -4.73
CA VAL A 114 -7.58 9.48 -5.97
C VAL A 114 -7.73 8.42 -7.06
N VAL A 115 -8.97 8.13 -7.44
CA VAL A 115 -9.24 7.19 -8.55
C VAL A 115 -9.26 7.95 -9.87
N ASN A 116 -8.53 7.46 -10.87
CA ASN A 116 -8.38 8.15 -12.15
C ASN A 116 -9.65 7.99 -13.02
N ARG A 117 -10.72 8.73 -12.68
CA ARG A 117 -12.00 8.78 -13.41
C ARG A 117 -12.40 10.21 -13.82
N GLY A 118 -11.44 11.12 -13.92
CA GLY A 118 -11.71 12.55 -14.13
C GLY A 118 -12.51 13.15 -12.95
N PRO A 119 -13.22 14.28 -13.14
CA PRO A 119 -13.91 15.00 -12.06
C PRO A 119 -15.04 14.19 -11.38
N LEU A 120 -15.52 13.11 -12.02
CA LEU A 120 -16.49 12.18 -11.44
C LEU A 120 -15.87 11.24 -10.40
N GLY A 121 -14.56 10.99 -10.46
CA GLY A 121 -13.86 10.12 -9.50
C GLY A 121 -13.94 10.69 -8.08
N GLU A 122 -13.49 11.93 -7.91
CA GLU A 122 -13.54 12.67 -6.64
C GLU A 122 -14.97 12.90 -6.15
N LEU A 123 -15.93 13.13 -7.05
CA LEU A 123 -17.34 13.32 -6.67
C LEU A 123 -17.97 12.03 -6.12
N LEU A 124 -17.63 10.89 -6.73
CA LEU A 124 -18.23 9.61 -6.37
C LEU A 124 -17.49 8.92 -5.21
N TYR A 125 -16.20 9.25 -5.00
CA TYR A 125 -15.30 8.55 -4.10
C TYR A 125 -14.33 9.47 -3.34
N PRO A 126 -14.78 10.42 -2.51
CA PRO A 126 -13.90 11.15 -1.59
C PRO A 126 -13.43 10.19 -0.47
N THR A 127 -12.51 9.30 -0.82
CA THR A 127 -12.21 8.08 -0.08
C THR A 127 -10.94 8.28 0.72
N TYR A 128 -11.12 8.47 2.02
CA TYR A 128 -10.03 8.61 2.97
C TYR A 128 -9.79 7.31 3.74
N PHE A 129 -8.59 7.18 4.27
CA PHE A 129 -8.18 6.07 5.12
C PHE A 129 -7.24 6.55 6.21
N GLN A 130 -7.25 5.85 7.34
CA GLN A 130 -6.21 5.97 8.36
C GLN A 130 -5.09 4.98 8.02
N ALA A 131 -3.83 5.39 8.18
CA ALA A 131 -2.68 4.56 7.90
C ALA A 131 -1.85 4.32 9.17
N SER A 132 -1.26 3.13 9.28
CA SER A 132 -0.32 2.80 10.35
C SER A 132 0.89 2.06 9.78
N CYS A 133 2.09 2.55 10.09
CA CYS A 133 3.36 1.95 9.68
C CYS A 133 3.88 0.98 10.75
N ASP A 134 3.05 -0.02 11.06
CA ASP A 134 3.36 -1.08 12.02
C ASP A 134 3.11 -2.45 11.42
N LEU A 135 3.84 -3.43 11.94
CA LEU A 135 3.73 -4.81 11.52
C LEU A 135 2.29 -5.31 11.72
N ALA A 136 1.59 -5.53 10.61
CA ALA A 136 0.20 -5.93 10.60
C ALA A 136 0.07 -7.39 10.13
N THR A 137 -0.82 -8.14 10.76
CA THR A 137 -1.18 -9.50 10.33
C THR A 137 -2.52 -9.48 9.64
N ILE A 138 -2.61 -10.11 8.47
CA ILE A 138 -3.86 -10.32 7.74
C ILE A 138 -4.64 -11.43 8.46
N PRO A 139 -5.82 -11.14 9.06
CA PRO A 139 -6.50 -12.12 9.93
C PRO A 139 -6.86 -13.43 9.24
N ALA A 140 -7.14 -13.40 7.94
CA ALA A 140 -7.60 -14.56 7.20
C ALA A 140 -6.47 -15.52 6.76
N THR A 141 -5.25 -15.02 6.58
CA THR A 141 -4.12 -15.82 6.04
C THR A 141 -2.95 -15.93 7.00
N GLY A 142 -2.89 -15.09 8.04
CA GLY A 142 -1.72 -15.00 8.92
C GLY A 142 -0.50 -14.34 8.27
N GLU A 143 -0.63 -13.88 7.03
CA GLU A 143 0.41 -13.15 6.31
C GLU A 143 0.71 -11.82 6.99
N VAL A 144 1.98 -11.41 6.96
CA VAL A 144 2.46 -10.18 7.60
C VAL A 144 2.66 -9.06 6.57
N ALA A 145 2.48 -7.81 6.97
CA ALA A 145 2.67 -6.61 6.17
C ALA A 145 3.26 -5.46 7.00
N ASP A 146 3.91 -4.49 6.36
CA ASP A 146 4.57 -3.36 7.02
C ASP A 146 3.62 -2.20 7.33
N ILE A 147 2.55 -2.08 6.54
CA ILE A 147 1.60 -0.98 6.61
C ILE A 147 0.19 -1.52 6.51
N ARG A 148 -0.73 -0.90 7.26
CA ARG A 148 -2.16 -1.12 7.19
C ARG A 148 -2.89 0.18 6.90
N LEU A 149 -3.86 0.14 5.98
CA LEU A 149 -4.72 1.26 5.61
C LEU A 149 -6.18 0.90 5.86
N ASP A 150 -6.82 1.60 6.80
CA ASP A 150 -8.20 1.35 7.20
C ASP A 150 -9.16 2.37 6.56
N TYR A 151 -10.02 1.88 5.66
CA TYR A 151 -11.08 2.68 5.04
C TYR A 151 -12.30 2.73 5.96
N LEU A 152 -12.25 3.66 6.91
CA LEU A 152 -13.25 3.81 7.96
C LEU A 152 -14.43 4.68 7.51
N PRO A 153 -15.65 4.42 8.01
CA PRO A 153 -16.75 5.38 7.92
C PRO A 153 -16.38 6.73 8.54
N VAL A 154 -17.00 7.82 8.08
CA VAL A 154 -16.57 9.19 8.46
C VAL A 154 -16.62 9.43 9.97
N ASN A 155 -17.61 8.86 10.65
CA ASN A 155 -17.77 8.96 12.10
C ASN A 155 -16.72 8.19 12.91
N LYS A 156 -15.91 7.34 12.26
CA LYS A 156 -14.81 6.58 12.85
C LYS A 156 -13.44 7.00 12.36
N LEU A 157 -13.36 7.65 11.19
CA LEU A 157 -12.11 8.13 10.61
C LEU A 157 -11.44 9.16 11.51
N ASN A 158 -12.20 9.93 12.30
CA ASN A 158 -11.70 10.92 13.26
C ASN A 158 -10.68 11.90 12.65
N LEU A 159 -10.82 12.20 11.35
CA LEU A 159 -10.07 13.26 10.69
C LEU A 159 -10.69 14.60 11.11
N LYS A 160 -9.96 15.39 11.90
CA LYS A 160 -10.48 16.58 12.59
C LYS A 160 -10.17 17.90 11.87
N GLU A 161 -9.30 17.90 10.87
CA GLU A 161 -8.67 19.12 10.33
C GLU A 161 -8.99 19.38 8.86
N GLU A 162 -8.69 20.61 8.43
CA GLU A 162 -8.73 21.00 7.01
C GLU A 162 -7.74 20.17 6.19
N LEU A 163 -8.16 19.83 4.98
CA LEU A 163 -7.38 18.97 4.09
C LEU A 163 -6.16 19.73 3.54
N PRO A 164 -4.99 19.08 3.43
CA PRO A 164 -3.74 19.77 3.09
C PRO A 164 -3.70 20.29 1.65
N ILE A 165 -4.51 19.72 0.74
CA ILE A 165 -4.60 20.16 -0.66
C ILE A 165 -5.91 20.90 -0.90
N ALA A 166 -5.78 22.15 -1.34
CA ALA A 166 -6.90 22.97 -1.79
C ALA A 166 -7.65 22.27 -2.94
N GLY A 167 -8.96 22.04 -2.75
CA GLY A 167 -9.82 21.39 -3.73
C GLY A 167 -10.12 19.91 -3.47
N TRP A 168 -9.44 19.27 -2.51
CA TRP A 168 -9.88 17.96 -2.01
C TRP A 168 -11.24 18.09 -1.33
N ARG A 169 -12.13 17.11 -1.57
CA ARG A 169 -13.46 17.10 -0.97
C ARG A 169 -13.40 16.55 0.45
N PRO A 170 -14.22 17.07 1.39
CA PRO A 170 -14.32 16.51 2.73
C PRO A 170 -14.60 14.99 2.73
N PRO A 171 -14.13 14.25 3.74
CA PRO A 171 -14.32 12.81 3.80
C PRO A 171 -15.78 12.40 3.71
N GLY A 172 -16.06 11.43 2.83
CA GLY A 172 -17.35 10.76 2.74
C GLY A 172 -17.25 9.31 3.20
N ASP A 173 -18.40 8.69 3.48
CA ASP A 173 -18.43 7.26 3.77
C ASP A 173 -17.91 6.43 2.58
N PRO A 174 -17.04 5.43 2.82
CA PRO A 174 -16.51 4.59 1.75
C PRO A 174 -17.62 3.89 0.96
N ARG A 175 -17.73 4.19 -0.34
CA ARG A 175 -18.71 3.58 -1.25
C ARG A 175 -18.15 2.36 -1.96
N PHE A 176 -19.00 1.52 -2.56
CA PHE A 176 -18.52 0.40 -3.38
C PHE A 176 -17.62 0.92 -4.54
N PRO A 177 -16.38 0.42 -4.69
CA PRO A 177 -15.91 -0.85 -4.16
C PRO A 177 -15.05 -0.76 -2.89
N PHE A 178 -14.91 0.41 -2.25
CA PHE A 178 -14.12 0.64 -1.02
C PHE A 178 -14.92 0.39 0.28
N GLY A 179 -16.25 0.47 0.26
CA GLY A 179 -17.13 0.21 1.41
C GLY A 179 -17.20 -1.23 1.89
N GLY A 180 -17.68 -1.46 3.12
CA GLY A 180 -17.77 -2.80 3.71
C GLY A 180 -16.50 -3.27 4.43
N GLY A 181 -15.82 -2.33 5.11
CA GLY A 181 -14.64 -2.61 5.94
C GLY A 181 -13.45 -3.08 5.12
N LEU A 182 -13.13 -2.37 4.04
CA LEU A 182 -11.87 -2.63 3.31
C LEU A 182 -10.70 -2.22 4.20
N VAL A 183 -9.68 -3.08 4.20
CA VAL A 183 -8.37 -2.79 4.75
C VAL A 183 -7.35 -3.14 3.68
N ASP A 184 -6.45 -2.23 3.35
CA ASP A 184 -5.29 -2.56 2.52
C ASP A 184 -4.10 -2.87 3.42
N TYR A 185 -3.36 -3.92 3.07
CA TYR A 185 -2.09 -4.28 3.70
C TYR A 185 -0.99 -4.10 2.67
N MET A 186 0.12 -3.47 3.04
CA MET A 186 1.23 -3.20 2.13
C MET A 186 2.55 -3.72 2.67
N ARG A 187 3.38 -4.23 1.76
CA ARG A 187 4.75 -4.64 1.99
C ARG A 187 5.67 -3.72 1.21
N VAL A 188 6.75 -3.31 1.83
CA VAL A 188 7.81 -2.57 1.16
C VAL A 188 8.61 -3.54 0.28
N VAL A 189 8.82 -3.13 -0.96
CA VAL A 189 9.57 -3.88 -1.97
C VAL A 189 10.96 -3.27 -2.12
N ALA A 190 11.03 -1.93 -2.12
CA ALA A 190 12.22 -1.08 -2.15
C ALA A 190 11.81 0.29 -1.57
N PRO A 191 12.74 1.21 -1.25
CA PRO A 191 12.36 2.56 -0.83
C PRO A 191 11.37 3.20 -1.83
N GLY A 192 10.26 3.73 -1.35
CA GLY A 192 9.22 4.30 -2.19
C GLY A 192 8.52 3.31 -3.14
N VAL A 193 8.73 1.99 -3.05
CA VAL A 193 8.01 0.98 -3.85
C VAL A 193 7.33 -0.01 -2.93
N TYR A 194 6.01 -0.15 -3.10
CA TYR A 194 5.19 -1.01 -2.26
C TYR A 194 4.31 -1.92 -3.09
N VAL A 195 4.08 -3.12 -2.59
CA VAL A 195 3.05 -4.01 -3.09
C VAL A 195 1.99 -4.19 -2.01
N GLY A 196 0.73 -4.17 -2.40
CA GLY A 196 -0.38 -4.25 -1.47
C GLY A 196 -1.45 -5.24 -1.88
N VAL A 197 -2.23 -5.63 -0.89
CA VAL A 197 -3.43 -6.46 -1.04
C VAL A 197 -4.57 -5.83 -0.25
N GLY A 198 -5.71 -5.66 -0.92
CA GLY A 198 -6.95 -5.24 -0.29
C GLY A 198 -7.71 -6.44 0.26
N TRP A 199 -8.23 -6.33 1.48
CA TRP A 199 -9.04 -7.35 2.14
C TRP A 199 -10.35 -6.76 2.65
N LYS A 200 -11.47 -7.38 2.29
CA LYS A 200 -12.79 -6.99 2.81
C LYS A 200 -13.05 -7.70 4.13
N ALA A 201 -13.58 -6.94 5.09
CA ALA A 201 -14.06 -7.48 6.35
C ALA A 201 -15.01 -8.68 6.13
N PRO A 202 -14.97 -9.66 7.04
CA PRO A 202 -15.86 -10.80 7.00
C PRO A 202 -17.32 -10.36 7.00
N LYS A 203 -18.14 -11.01 6.17
CA LYS A 203 -19.58 -10.92 6.34
C LYS A 203 -19.97 -11.86 7.48
N LYS A 204 -20.63 -11.32 8.52
CA LYS A 204 -21.06 -12.09 9.70
C LYS A 204 -21.64 -13.44 9.27
N LYS A 205 -21.10 -14.53 9.82
CA LYS A 205 -21.53 -15.93 9.62
C LYS A 205 -21.37 -16.49 8.20
N ARG A 206 -20.61 -15.86 7.30
CA ARG A 206 -20.42 -16.34 5.91
C ARG A 206 -18.97 -16.65 5.53
N ASP A 207 -18.01 -15.83 5.95
CA ASP A 207 -16.60 -16.01 5.58
C ASP A 207 -15.65 -15.39 6.62
N LEU A 208 -14.34 -15.64 6.45
CA LEU A 208 -13.24 -15.03 7.21
C LEU A 208 -12.78 -13.70 6.58
N GLY A 209 -13.60 -13.10 5.71
CA GLY A 209 -13.22 -12.00 4.83
C GLY A 209 -12.70 -12.51 3.49
N ARG A 210 -12.60 -11.59 2.53
CA ARG A 210 -12.20 -11.93 1.15
C ARG A 210 -11.13 -10.99 0.63
N ARG A 211 -10.15 -11.58 -0.06
CA ARG A 211 -9.23 -10.81 -0.90
C ARG A 211 -10.02 -10.02 -1.93
N PHE A 212 -9.70 -8.75 -2.06
CA PHE A 212 -10.36 -7.83 -2.97
C PHE A 212 -9.54 -7.59 -4.24
N LEU A 213 -8.28 -7.15 -4.09
CA LEU A 213 -7.36 -6.93 -5.21
C LEU A 213 -5.91 -6.94 -4.72
N TYR A 214 -4.97 -7.07 -5.65
CA TYR A 214 -3.56 -6.71 -5.43
C TYR A 214 -3.25 -5.40 -6.14
N PHE A 215 -2.25 -4.67 -5.66
CA PHE A 215 -1.80 -3.43 -6.29
C PHE A 215 -0.32 -3.18 -6.03
N VAL A 216 0.29 -2.30 -6.84
CA VAL A 216 1.62 -1.75 -6.62
C VAL A 216 1.52 -0.23 -6.50
N LEU A 217 2.36 0.36 -5.65
CA LEU A 217 2.53 1.80 -5.49
C LEU A 217 3.99 2.18 -5.69
N VAL A 218 4.21 3.33 -6.32
CA VAL A 218 5.53 3.96 -6.46
C VAL A 218 5.44 5.41 -5.99
N LYS A 219 6.32 5.82 -5.07
CA LYS A 219 6.41 7.18 -4.56
C LYS A 219 6.77 8.11 -5.71
N ARG A 220 5.98 9.16 -5.87
CA ARG A 220 6.23 10.22 -6.84
C ARG A 220 7.29 11.15 -6.28
N VAL A 221 8.30 11.47 -7.08
CA VAL A 221 9.24 12.55 -6.78
C VAL A 221 8.50 13.87 -6.96
N ALA A 222 8.58 14.79 -6.00
CA ALA A 222 8.04 16.13 -6.18
C ALA A 222 8.72 16.79 -7.39
N ASP A 223 7.91 17.35 -8.30
CA ASP A 223 8.38 18.09 -9.47
C ASP A 223 8.95 19.45 -9.05
#